data_AF-A0A645BPB6-F1
#
_entry.id   AF-A0A645BPB6-F1
#
_cell.length_a   1.000
_cell.length_b   1.000
_cell.length_c   1.000
_cell.angle_alpha   90.00
_cell.angle_beta   90.00
_cell.angle_gamma   90.00
#
_symmetry.space_group_name_H-M   'P 1'
#
loop_
_entity.id
_entity.type
_entity.pdbx_description
1 polymer ?
#
loop_
_entity_poly.entity_id
_entity_poly.type
_entity_poly.pdbx_seq_one_letter_code
_entity_poly.pdbx_strand_id
1 'polypeptide(L)' 'MILLADAQCCGVTPESVAQRPGWAEVRAVQQNQVFVLNADIVSRWGPRVVDFVESISSYASQLNLEHA' A
#
# COMPACT_ATOMS: atom_id res chain seq x y z
N MET A 1 -3.93 3.61 -5.97
CA MET A 1 -3.39 2.90 -4.78
C MET A 1 -2.18 3.60 -4.18
N ILE A 2 -1.98 3.43 -2.87
CA ILE A 2 -0.77 3.72 -2.09
C ILE A 2 -0.34 2.40 -1.44
N LEU A 3 0.96 2.14 -1.41
CA LEU A 3 1.54 0.97 -0.76
C LEU A 3 2.32 1.42 0.49
N LEU A 4 1.89 0.96 1.67
CA LEU A 4 2.35 1.46 2.96
C LEU A 4 3.25 0.44 3.67
N ALA A 5 4.56 0.67 3.66
CA ALA A 5 5.54 -0.22 4.30
C ALA A 5 5.80 0.11 5.78
N ASP A 6 5.50 1.33 6.23
CA ASP A 6 5.88 1.82 7.56
C ASP A 6 4.95 1.34 8.70
N ALA A 7 3.92 0.54 8.37
CA ALA A 7 2.97 0.05 9.36
C ALA A 7 3.64 -0.82 10.44
N GLN A 8 4.56 -1.71 10.03
CA GLN A 8 5.21 -2.65 10.95
C GLN A 8 6.30 -2.03 11.80
N CYS A 9 7.15 -1.16 11.22
CA CYS A 9 8.27 -0.55 11.94
C CYS A 9 7.84 0.60 12.85
N CYS A 10 6.79 1.30 12.44
CA CYS A 10 6.61 2.70 12.80
C CYS A 10 5.14 3.04 13.13
N GLY A 11 4.23 2.04 13.11
CA GLY A 11 2.83 2.21 13.50
C GLY A 11 2.02 3.12 12.59
N VAL A 12 2.49 3.39 11.37
CA VAL A 12 1.76 4.22 10.41
C VAL A 12 0.57 3.44 9.89
N THR A 13 -0.63 3.97 10.09
CA THR A 13 -1.88 3.38 9.59
C THR A 13 -2.42 4.13 8.37
N PRO A 14 -3.32 3.53 7.57
CA PRO A 14 -4.05 4.24 6.51
C PRO A 14 -4.72 5.54 6.99
N GLU A 15 -5.27 5.55 8.21
CA GLU A 15 -5.89 6.73 8.81
C GLU A 15 -4.86 7.83 9.08
N SER A 16 -3.69 7.47 9.62
CA SER A 16 -2.61 8.43 9.84
C SER A 16 -2.06 9.00 8.52
N VAL A 17 -2.08 8.22 7.43
CA VAL A 17 -1.72 8.69 6.09
C VAL A 17 -2.75 9.71 5.59
N ALA A 18 -4.04 9.45 5.79
CA ALA A 18 -5.11 10.37 5.39
C ALA A 18 -5.05 11.73 6.10
N GLN A 19 -4.54 11.76 7.33
CA GLN A 19 -4.38 12.97 8.14
C GLN A 19 -3.17 13.82 7.77
N ARG A 20 -2.28 13.36 6.88
CA ARG A 20 -1.10 14.12 6.49
C ARG A 20 -1.51 15.41 5.76
N PRO A 21 -0.89 16.57 6.03
CA PRO A 21 -1.21 17.81 5.34
C PRO A 21 -1.19 17.66 3.82
N GLY A 22 -2.30 17.99 3.15
CA GLY A 22 -2.46 17.87 1.70
C GLY A 22 -2.84 16.47 1.18
N TRP A 23 -2.93 15.44 2.03
CA TRP A 23 -3.24 14.07 1.58
C TRP A 23 -4.73 13.79 1.43
N ALA A 24 -5.60 14.64 1.97
CA ALA A 24 -7.05 14.49 1.84
C ALA A 24 -7.54 14.55 0.37
N GLU A 25 -6.79 15.20 -0.52
CA GLU A 25 -7.10 15.30 -1.95
C GLU A 25 -6.49 14.17 -2.78
N VAL A 26 -5.64 13.33 -2.18
CA VAL A 26 -5.03 12.20 -2.89
C VAL A 26 -6.11 11.16 -3.17
N ARG A 27 -6.38 10.91 -4.46
CA ARG A 27 -7.42 9.96 -4.90
C ARG A 27 -7.34 8.59 -4.20
N ALA A 28 -6.13 8.05 -4.03
CA ALA A 28 -5.95 6.77 -3.35
C ALA A 28 -6.37 6.80 -1.87
N VAL A 29 -6.24 7.95 -1.18
CA VAL A 29 -6.76 8.14 0.18
C VAL A 29 -8.28 8.24 0.14
N GLN A 30 -8.84 9.05 -0.76
CA GLN A 30 -10.30 9.24 -0.91
C GLN A 30 -11.03 7.92 -1.22
N GLN A 31 -10.38 7.04 -1.98
CA GLN A 31 -10.93 5.74 -2.36
C GLN A 31 -10.55 4.60 -1.40
N ASN A 32 -9.94 4.89 -0.25
CA ASN A 32 -9.46 3.87 0.72
C ASN A 32 -8.50 2.84 0.11
N GLN A 33 -7.74 3.21 -0.92
CA GLN A 33 -6.78 2.35 -1.62
C GLN A 33 -5.38 2.48 -1.02
N VAL A 34 -5.26 2.38 0.30
CA VAL A 34 -3.98 2.41 1.04
C VAL A 34 -3.71 1.02 1.60
N PHE A 35 -2.81 0.28 0.96
CA PHE A 35 -2.55 -1.13 1.27
C PHE A 35 -1.30 -1.28 2.13
N VAL A 36 -1.45 -1.93 3.29
CA VAL A 36 -0.33 -2.22 4.18
C VAL A 36 0.50 -3.36 3.61
N LEU A 37 1.82 -3.14 3.53
CA LEU A 37 2.78 -4.12 3.06
C LEU A 37 3.52 -4.78 4.23
N ASN A 38 4.03 -5.98 3.96
CA ASN A 38 5.02 -6.62 4.84
C ASN A 38 6.40 -5.97 4.63
N ALA A 39 6.85 -5.17 5.61
CA ALA A 39 8.11 -4.46 5.57
C ALA A 39 9.33 -5.39 5.44
N ASP A 40 9.28 -6.61 5.98
CA ASP A 40 10.36 -7.59 5.85
C ASP A 40 10.58 -8.01 4.39
N ILE A 41 9.51 -8.06 3.60
CA ILE A 41 9.54 -8.40 2.17
C ILE A 41 9.97 -7.17 1.37
N VAL A 42 9.32 -6.03 1.55
CA VAL A 42 9.45 -4.89 0.62
C VAL A 42 10.68 -4.01 0.88
N SER A 43 11.32 -4.14 2.04
CA SER A 43 12.59 -3.44 2.34
C SER A 43 13.83 -4.19 1.83
N ARG A 44 13.68 -5.45 1.41
CA ARG A 44 14.79 -6.33 1.02
C ARG A 44 14.66 -6.78 -0.43
N TRP A 45 15.38 -6.09 -1.31
CA TRP A 45 15.44 -6.33 -2.76
C TRP A 45 16.20 -7.60 -3.19
N GLY A 46 16.26 -8.61 -2.32
CA GLY A 46 16.92 -9.89 -2.59
C GLY A 46 16.00 -10.89 -3.30
N PRO A 47 16.18 -12.20 -3.10
CA PRO A 47 15.45 -13.24 -3.85
C PRO A 47 13.92 -13.18 -3.70
N ARG A 48 13.42 -12.50 -2.66
CA ARG A 48 11.98 -12.30 -2.38
C ARG A 48 11.35 -11.11 -3.12
N VAL A 49 12.05 -10.52 -4.09
CA VAL A 49 11.48 -9.45 -4.93
C VAL A 49 10.25 -9.94 -5.70
N VAL A 50 10.20 -11.23 -6.04
CA VAL A 50 9.03 -11.83 -6.69
C VAL A 50 7.82 -11.82 -5.75
N ASP A 51 7.99 -12.19 -4.47
CA ASP A 51 6.93 -12.12 -3.45
C ASP A 51 6.35 -10.70 -3.31
N PHE A 52 7.22 -9.68 -3.43
CA PHE A 52 6.76 -8.29 -3.45
C PHE A 52 5.90 -8.00 -4.68
N VAL A 53 6.37 -8.37 -5.88
CA VAL A 53 5.63 -8.16 -7.12
C VAL A 53 4.29 -8.89 -7.12
N GLU A 54 4.23 -10.12 -6.58
CA GLU A 54 2.99 -10.88 -6.40
C GLU A 54 2.00 -10.14 -5.49
N SER A 55 2.49 -9.55 -4.40
CA SER A 55 1.65 -8.74 -3.50
C SER A 55 1.06 -7.53 -4.23
N ILE A 56 1.87 -6.80 -5.01
CA ILE A 56 1.38 -5.67 -5.82
C ILE A 56 0.34 -6.15 -6.85
N SER A 57 0.61 -7.26 -7.53
CA SER A 57 -0.28 -7.85 -8.53
C SER A 57 -1.65 -8.20 -7.94
N SER A 58 -1.67 -8.75 -6.72
CA SER A 58 -2.90 -9.06 -5.99
C SER A 58 -3.74 -7.78 -5.75
N TYR A 59 -3.13 -6.71 -5.23
CA TYR A 59 -3.84 -5.44 -4.99
C TYR A 59 -4.30 -4.78 -6.30
N ALA A 60 -3.46 -4.78 -7.34
CA ALA A 60 -3.82 -4.22 -8.64
C ALA A 60 -5.01 -4.96 -9.27
N SER A 61 -5.04 -6.29 -9.14
CA SER A 61 -6.14 -7.12 -9.66
C SER A 61 -7.45 -6.84 -8.93
N GLN A 62 -7.43 -6.65 -7.60
CA GLN A 62 -8.61 -6.27 -6.83
C GLN A 62 -9.21 -4.95 -7.32
N LEU A 63 -8.38 -3.93 -7.52
CA LEU A 63 -8.84 -2.62 -8.01
C LEU A 63 -9.42 -2.67 -9.42
N ASN A 64 -8.90 -3.55 -10.29
CA ASN A 64 -9.47 -3.75 -11.62
C ASN A 64 -10.86 -4.38 -11.57
N LEU A 65 -11.12 -5.28 -10.62
CA LEU A 65 -12.44 -5.90 -10.43
C LEU A 65 -13.48 -4.91 -9.90
N GLU A 66 -13.08 -3.90 -9.11
CA GLU A 66 -13.98 -2.86 -8.62
C GLU A 66 -14.43 -1.86 -9.70
N HIS A 67 -13.71 -1.79 -10.82
CA HIS A 67 -14.00 -0.88 -11.94
C HIS A 67 -14.58 -1.59 -13.17
N ALA A 68 -14.85 -2.90 -13.11
CA ALA A 68 -15.46 -3.72 -14.17
C ALA A 68 -16.97 -3.87 -13.94
#